data_AF-A0A936TEB1-F1
#
_entry.id   AF-A0A936TEB1-F1
#
_cell.length_a   1.000
_cell.length_b   1.000
_cell.length_c   1.000
_cell.angle_alpha   90.00
_cell.angle_beta   90.00
_cell.angle_gamma   90.00
#
_symmetry.space_group_name_H-M   'P 1'
#
loop_
_entity.id
_entity.type
_entity.pdbx_description
1 polymer ?
#
loop_
_entity_poly.entity_id
_entity_poly.type
_entity_poly.pdbx_seq_one_letter_code
_entity_poly.pdbx_strand_id
1 'polypeptide(L)'
;MRTIDQKSTAGRSVDAAQRRGAGNPDANLPCPACATSLKGANVGRHLRDKHPDTVGAAPGSNDADLTLVGIDHRIRRTFAGLVVVWFVVVGVALVADPSPTVVGDDPSLSQIVREPVVVLVAVGLLVAAIIAVLWAAKAFRSRLTVTQEGIALTHRMGTGRRLVPLPAAVETGTLFIRRDTGNDGGAAVEIRSGAYLRIGEGRRSITVGCPHATGVRKHWVGWTAGKRRKWWDVDLSAAAFVELQYALAESGCLVPAS
;
A
#
# COMPACT_ATOMS: atom_id res chain seq x y z
N MET A 1 17.86 -2.37 -2.64
CA MET A 1 16.85 -3.42 -2.87
C MET A 1 16.05 -3.05 -4.13
N ARG A 2 16.42 -3.60 -5.31
CA ARG A 2 15.72 -3.33 -6.58
C ARG A 2 14.33 -3.97 -6.52
N THR A 3 13.29 -3.18 -6.70
CA THR A 3 11.90 -3.64 -6.78
C THR A 3 11.74 -4.43 -8.08
N ILE A 4 11.55 -5.75 -7.97
CA ILE A 4 11.55 -6.72 -9.08
C ILE A 4 10.40 -6.50 -10.09
N ASP A 5 9.41 -5.64 -9.79
CA ASP A 5 8.20 -5.50 -10.60
C ASP A 5 8.23 -4.34 -11.63
N GLN A 6 9.38 -3.68 -11.86
CA GLN A 6 9.44 -2.41 -12.62
C GLN A 6 9.58 -2.52 -14.15
N LYS A 7 9.92 -3.68 -14.70
CA LYS A 7 10.37 -3.75 -16.12
C LYS A 7 9.24 -3.80 -17.16
N SER A 8 8.04 -4.28 -16.84
CA SER A 8 7.01 -4.52 -17.87
C SER A 8 5.93 -3.45 -17.98
N THR A 9 5.63 -2.67 -16.93
CA THR A 9 4.56 -1.64 -16.95
C THR A 9 5.05 -0.24 -17.33
N ALA A 10 6.36 -0.01 -17.31
CA ALA A 10 6.96 1.28 -17.60
C ALA A 10 6.71 1.77 -19.04
N GLY A 11 6.56 0.87 -20.02
CA GLY A 11 6.41 1.25 -21.44
C GLY A 11 5.17 2.11 -21.71
N ARG A 12 3.99 1.66 -21.26
CA ARG A 12 2.73 2.38 -21.51
C ARG A 12 2.69 3.75 -20.86
N SER A 13 3.19 3.87 -19.63
CA SER A 13 3.23 5.14 -18.90
C SER A 13 4.27 6.10 -19.49
N VAL A 14 5.38 5.59 -20.02
CA VAL A 14 6.36 6.36 -20.79
C VAL A 14 5.74 6.95 -22.06
N ASP A 15 5.03 6.14 -22.84
CA ASP A 15 4.37 6.62 -24.06
C ASP A 15 3.26 7.64 -23.75
N ALA A 16 2.48 7.41 -22.69
CA ALA A 16 1.48 8.36 -22.22
C ALA A 16 2.11 9.68 -21.74
N ALA A 17 3.24 9.61 -21.03
CA ALA A 17 3.98 10.77 -20.57
C ALA A 17 4.54 11.59 -21.74
N GLN A 18 5.11 10.94 -22.74
CA GLN A 18 5.64 11.59 -23.94
C GLN A 18 4.53 12.23 -24.78
N ARG A 19 3.44 11.50 -25.05
CA ARG A 19 2.27 12.03 -25.79
C ARG A 19 1.68 13.26 -25.09
N ARG A 20 1.49 13.20 -23.77
CA ARG A 20 0.96 14.33 -22.99
C ARG A 20 1.94 15.50 -22.92
N GLY A 21 3.23 15.23 -22.80
CA GLY A 21 4.27 16.26 -22.79
C GLY A 21 4.36 17.01 -24.12
N ALA A 22 4.18 16.31 -25.23
CA ALA A 22 4.10 16.92 -26.55
C ALA A 22 2.85 17.80 -26.73
N GLY A 23 1.69 17.34 -26.23
CA GLY A 23 0.43 18.11 -26.30
C GLY A 23 0.34 19.26 -25.29
N ASN A 24 1.14 19.25 -24.22
CA ASN A 24 1.11 20.23 -23.14
C ASN A 24 2.54 20.57 -22.69
N PRO A 25 3.32 21.32 -23.49
CA PRO A 25 4.75 21.55 -23.22
C PRO A 25 5.01 22.27 -21.90
N ASP A 26 4.10 23.16 -21.49
CA ASP A 26 4.22 23.96 -20.27
C ASP A 26 3.68 23.26 -19.01
N ALA A 27 2.90 22.19 -19.17
CA ALA A 27 2.33 21.46 -18.03
C ALA A 27 3.44 20.75 -17.23
N ASN A 28 3.27 20.66 -15.91
CA ASN A 28 4.17 19.87 -15.07
C ASN A 28 3.71 18.41 -15.06
N LEU A 29 4.51 17.51 -15.60
CA LEU A 29 4.24 16.07 -15.66
C LEU A 29 5.20 15.28 -14.77
N PRO A 30 4.73 14.23 -14.07
CA PRO A 30 5.59 13.34 -13.29
C PRO A 30 6.27 12.33 -14.22
N CYS A 31 7.58 12.15 -14.08
CA CYS A 31 8.29 11.10 -14.82
C CYS A 31 7.81 9.70 -14.35
N PRO A 32 7.39 8.80 -15.26
CA PRO A 32 6.91 7.47 -14.86
C PRO A 32 7.99 6.58 -14.23
N ALA A 33 9.27 6.78 -14.57
CA ALA A 33 10.36 5.94 -14.07
C ALA A 33 10.88 6.37 -12.68
N CYS A 34 11.04 7.67 -12.43
CA CYS A 34 11.61 8.19 -11.19
C CYS A 34 10.68 9.11 -10.37
N ALA A 35 9.47 9.37 -10.86
CA ALA A 35 8.50 10.29 -10.26
C ALA A 35 8.96 11.75 -10.11
N THR A 36 10.02 12.15 -10.79
CA THR A 36 10.48 13.55 -10.81
C THR A 36 9.50 14.42 -11.59
N SER A 37 9.16 15.59 -11.04
CA SER A 37 8.35 16.62 -11.71
C SER A 37 9.15 17.28 -12.82
N LEU A 38 8.62 17.31 -14.03
CA LEU A 38 9.26 17.90 -15.21
C LEU A 38 8.25 18.74 -15.99
N LYS A 39 8.72 19.76 -16.71
CA LYS A 39 7.91 20.41 -17.75
C LYS A 39 7.68 19.43 -18.90
N GLY A 40 6.50 19.44 -19.50
CA GLY A 40 6.10 18.56 -20.60
C GLY A 40 7.13 18.53 -21.74
N ALA A 41 7.64 19.70 -22.13
CA ALA A 41 8.68 19.85 -23.14
C ALA A 41 9.99 19.09 -22.83
N ASN A 42 10.28 18.84 -21.56
CA ASN A 42 11.52 18.21 -21.09
C ASN A 42 11.38 16.71 -20.80
N VAL A 43 10.17 16.16 -20.81
CA VAL A 43 9.91 14.75 -20.46
C VAL A 43 10.68 13.81 -21.39
N GLY A 44 10.61 14.03 -22.71
CA GLY A 44 11.30 13.17 -23.68
C GLY A 44 12.82 13.19 -23.55
N ARG A 45 13.42 14.38 -23.33
CA ARG A 45 14.86 14.52 -23.09
C ARG A 45 15.26 13.78 -21.80
N HIS A 46 14.54 14.02 -20.71
CA HIS A 46 14.83 13.39 -19.43
C HIS A 46 14.78 11.86 -19.48
N LEU A 47 13.76 11.29 -20.14
CA LEU A 47 13.64 9.84 -20.28
C LEU A 47 14.83 9.23 -21.04
N ARG A 48 15.28 9.86 -22.14
CA ARG A 48 16.47 9.39 -22.87
C ARG A 48 17.75 9.48 -22.03
N ASP A 49 17.93 10.59 -21.31
CA ASP A 49 19.19 10.85 -20.59
C ASP A 49 19.29 10.07 -19.27
N LYS A 50 18.18 9.90 -18.55
CA LYS A 50 18.15 9.30 -17.20
C LYS A 50 17.59 7.89 -17.16
N HIS A 51 16.83 7.50 -18.18
CA HIS A 51 16.15 6.21 -18.25
C HIS A 51 16.25 5.58 -19.65
N PRO A 52 17.46 5.45 -20.23
CA PRO A 52 17.63 4.95 -21.59
C PRO A 52 16.99 3.57 -21.79
N ASP A 53 17.05 2.70 -20.76
CA ASP A 53 16.45 1.37 -20.76
C ASP A 53 14.92 1.35 -20.89
N THR A 54 14.25 2.49 -20.64
CA THR A 54 12.79 2.62 -20.77
C THR A 54 12.36 3.14 -22.14
N VAL A 55 13.29 3.75 -22.89
CA VAL A 55 13.04 4.31 -24.22
C VAL A 55 13.28 3.21 -25.25
N GLY A 56 12.23 2.75 -25.91
CA GLY A 56 12.32 1.66 -26.90
C GLY A 56 12.00 0.26 -26.35
N ALA A 57 11.53 0.16 -25.10
CA ALA A 57 10.78 -1.02 -24.70
C ALA A 57 9.59 -1.14 -25.68
N ALA A 58 9.53 -2.26 -26.42
CA ALA A 58 8.46 -2.49 -27.39
C ALA A 58 7.11 -2.19 -26.71
N PRO A 59 6.19 -1.48 -27.37
CA PRO A 59 4.89 -1.21 -26.80
C PRO A 59 4.29 -2.55 -26.39
N GLY A 60 4.22 -2.78 -25.08
CA GLY A 60 3.47 -3.91 -24.55
C GLY A 60 2.09 -3.78 -25.14
N SER A 61 1.55 -4.87 -25.72
CA SER A 61 0.26 -4.89 -26.41
C SER A 61 -0.72 -3.90 -25.78
N ASN A 62 -1.24 -2.95 -26.57
CA ASN A 62 -2.10 -1.85 -26.10
C ASN A 62 -3.36 -2.33 -25.34
N ASP A 63 -3.69 -3.61 -25.41
CA ASP A 63 -4.79 -4.29 -24.70
C ASP A 63 -4.42 -4.86 -23.32
N ALA A 64 -3.17 -4.80 -22.88
CA ALA A 64 -2.79 -5.37 -21.59
C ALA A 64 -3.24 -4.44 -20.45
N ASP A 65 -4.19 -4.93 -19.65
CA ASP A 65 -4.58 -4.37 -18.37
C ASP A 65 -3.36 -3.97 -17.53
N LEU A 66 -3.33 -2.73 -17.02
CA LEU A 66 -2.24 -2.27 -16.18
C LEU A 66 -2.33 -2.97 -14.83
N THR A 67 -1.38 -3.84 -14.53
CA THR A 67 -1.32 -4.54 -13.23
C THR A 67 -0.21 -3.97 -12.36
N LEU A 68 -0.60 -3.30 -11.28
CA LEU A 68 0.30 -2.74 -10.28
C LEU A 68 0.33 -3.64 -9.05
N VAL A 69 1.50 -3.80 -8.45
CA VAL A 69 1.68 -4.63 -7.25
C VAL A 69 2.03 -3.74 -6.06
N GLY A 70 1.27 -3.89 -4.99
CA GLY A 70 1.44 -3.11 -3.77
C GLY A 70 1.35 -3.94 -2.50
N ILE A 71 1.65 -3.32 -1.36
CA ILE A 71 1.53 -3.96 -0.04
C ILE A 71 0.13 -3.75 0.49
N ASP A 72 -0.54 -4.83 0.90
CA ASP A 72 -1.86 -4.77 1.51
C ASP A 72 -1.79 -4.34 2.99
N HIS A 73 -2.33 -3.17 3.30
CA HIS A 73 -2.33 -2.63 4.64
C HIS A 73 -3.46 -3.16 5.53
N ARG A 74 -4.55 -3.65 4.94
CA ARG A 74 -5.68 -4.22 5.68
C ARG A 74 -5.30 -5.56 6.29
N ILE A 75 -4.67 -6.43 5.50
CA ILE A 75 -4.24 -7.74 5.97
C ILE A 75 -3.21 -7.58 7.10
N ARG A 76 -2.22 -6.69 6.92
CA ARG A 76 -1.26 -6.35 7.97
C ARG A 76 -1.95 -5.97 9.29
N ARG A 77 -3.01 -5.17 9.23
CA ARG A 77 -3.77 -4.75 10.41
C ARG A 77 -4.55 -5.89 11.04
N THR A 78 -5.28 -6.68 10.24
CA THR A 78 -6.05 -7.81 10.76
C THR A 78 -5.15 -8.78 11.51
N PHE A 79 -3.98 -9.09 10.95
CA PHE A 79 -3.00 -9.95 11.61
C PHE A 79 -2.39 -9.32 12.87
N ALA A 80 -2.01 -8.04 12.85
CA ALA A 80 -1.53 -7.36 14.05
C ALA A 80 -2.59 -7.37 15.17
N GLY A 81 -3.86 -7.16 14.83
CA GLY A 81 -4.98 -7.25 15.77
C GLY A 81 -5.15 -8.66 16.35
N LEU A 82 -5.08 -9.70 15.52
CA LEU A 82 -5.16 -11.10 15.96
C LEU A 82 -4.02 -11.46 16.92
N VAL A 83 -2.79 -10.99 16.65
CA VAL A 83 -1.65 -11.20 17.54
C VAL A 83 -1.87 -10.51 18.90
N VAL A 84 -2.35 -9.26 18.91
CA VAL A 84 -2.66 -8.55 20.16
C VAL A 84 -3.73 -9.29 20.96
N VAL A 85 -4.82 -9.71 20.30
CA VAL A 85 -5.89 -10.49 20.95
C VAL A 85 -5.34 -11.80 21.53
N TRP A 86 -4.47 -12.49 20.80
CA TRP A 86 -3.81 -13.70 21.29
C TRP A 86 -3.05 -13.43 22.58
N PHE A 87 -2.18 -12.41 22.62
CA PHE A 87 -1.43 -12.05 23.83
C PHE A 87 -2.34 -11.70 25.00
N VAL A 88 -3.46 -11.02 24.76
CA VAL A 88 -4.45 -10.71 25.81
C VAL A 88 -5.08 -11.99 26.35
N VAL A 89 -5.47 -12.93 25.49
CA VAL A 89 -6.05 -14.22 25.91
C VAL A 89 -5.05 -15.04 26.72
N VAL A 90 -3.79 -15.14 26.27
CA VAL A 90 -2.72 -15.82 27.00
C VAL A 90 -2.48 -15.15 28.36
N GLY A 91 -2.38 -13.82 28.38
CA GLY A 91 -2.12 -13.05 29.59
C GLY A 91 -3.24 -13.19 30.62
N VAL A 92 -4.50 -13.16 30.18
CA VAL A 92 -5.64 -13.41 31.07
C VAL A 92 -5.64 -14.83 31.59
N ALA A 93 -5.38 -15.84 30.75
CA ALA A 93 -5.30 -17.23 31.19
C ALA A 93 -4.20 -17.44 32.25
N LEU A 94 -3.05 -16.74 32.11
CA LEU A 94 -1.95 -16.79 33.07
C LEU A 94 -2.25 -16.11 34.41
N VAL A 95 -3.05 -15.05 34.42
CA VAL A 95 -3.36 -14.26 35.64
C VAL A 95 -4.62 -14.76 36.34
N ALA A 96 -5.60 -15.23 35.57
CA ALA A 96 -6.88 -15.70 36.06
C ALA A 96 -6.85 -17.15 36.54
N ASP A 97 -5.72 -17.85 36.38
CA ASP A 97 -5.53 -19.18 36.96
C ASP A 97 -5.48 -19.02 38.49
N PRO A 98 -6.55 -19.40 39.22
CA PRO A 98 -6.55 -19.31 40.65
C PRO A 98 -5.57 -20.38 41.10
N SER A 99 -4.35 -19.98 41.50
CA SER A 99 -3.43 -20.92 42.15
C SER A 99 -4.22 -21.53 43.31
N PRO A 100 -4.55 -22.84 43.29
CA PRO A 100 -5.10 -23.42 44.49
C PRO A 100 -3.96 -23.30 45.50
N THR A 101 -4.17 -22.52 46.57
CA THR A 101 -3.34 -22.59 47.76
C THR A 101 -3.52 -23.98 48.35
N VAL A 102 -2.85 -24.97 47.77
CA VAL A 102 -2.78 -26.32 48.29
C VAL A 102 -1.79 -26.27 49.44
N VAL A 103 -2.32 -26.16 50.65
CA VAL A 103 -1.63 -26.57 51.87
C VAL A 103 -1.67 -28.10 51.85
N GLY A 104 -0.67 -28.73 51.25
CA GLY A 104 -0.57 -30.19 51.18
C GLY A 104 0.59 -30.62 50.28
N ASP A 105 1.55 -31.36 50.86
CA ASP A 105 2.82 -31.81 50.28
C ASP A 105 2.67 -32.86 49.14
N ASP A 106 1.78 -32.63 48.16
CA ASP A 106 1.65 -33.50 46.98
C ASP A 106 2.17 -32.80 45.70
N PRO A 107 3.38 -33.15 45.22
CA PRO A 107 4.00 -32.48 44.07
C PRO A 107 3.32 -32.75 42.71
N SER A 108 2.29 -33.60 42.66
CA SER A 108 1.69 -34.09 41.41
C SER A 108 0.71 -33.11 40.74
N LEU A 109 0.07 -32.20 41.48
CA LEU A 109 -0.94 -31.27 40.92
C LEU A 109 -0.34 -30.01 40.26
N SER A 110 0.85 -29.58 40.68
CA SER A 110 1.53 -28.39 40.12
C SER A 110 2.06 -28.61 38.69
N GLN A 111 2.21 -29.87 38.26
CA GLN A 111 2.67 -30.25 36.92
C GLN A 111 1.54 -30.23 35.88
N ILE A 112 0.30 -30.56 36.29
CA ILE A 112 -0.85 -30.74 35.38
C ILE A 112 -1.33 -29.40 34.79
N VAL A 113 -1.17 -28.29 35.53
CA VAL A 113 -1.61 -26.95 35.09
C VAL A 113 -0.55 -26.22 34.25
N ARG A 114 0.73 -26.61 34.37
CA ARG A 114 1.84 -25.99 33.60
C ARG A 114 1.86 -26.39 32.12
N GLU A 115 1.44 -27.61 31.78
CA GLU A 115 1.46 -28.10 30.40
C GLU A 115 0.59 -27.29 29.41
N PRO A 116 -0.68 -26.97 29.67
CA PRO A 116 -1.53 -26.25 28.70
C PRO A 116 -1.03 -24.83 28.41
N VAL A 117 -0.47 -24.15 29.42
CA VAL A 117 0.09 -22.80 29.29
C VAL A 117 1.32 -22.81 28.39
N VAL A 118 2.25 -23.76 28.61
CA VAL A 118 3.46 -23.89 27.79
C VAL A 118 3.10 -24.19 26.34
N VAL A 119 2.13 -25.08 26.10
CA VAL A 119 1.62 -25.38 24.75
C VAL A 119 1.04 -24.13 24.10
N LEU A 120 0.23 -23.35 24.81
CA LEU A 120 -0.42 -22.15 24.27
C LEU A 120 0.58 -21.03 23.96
N VAL A 121 1.63 -20.85 24.78
CA VAL A 121 2.75 -19.96 24.49
C VAL A 121 3.55 -20.44 23.27
N ALA A 122 3.86 -21.74 23.19
CA ALA A 122 4.61 -22.31 22.07
C ALA A 122 3.86 -22.16 20.74
N VAL A 123 2.55 -22.40 20.71
CA VAL A 123 1.71 -22.17 19.53
C VAL A 123 1.70 -20.69 19.16
N GLY A 124 1.60 -19.78 20.13
CA GLY A 124 1.66 -18.34 19.90
C GLY A 124 2.98 -17.89 19.26
N LEU A 125 4.11 -18.38 19.77
CA LEU A 125 5.43 -18.12 19.20
C LEU A 125 5.58 -18.68 17.79
N LEU A 126 5.07 -19.90 17.54
CA LEU A 126 5.07 -20.50 16.21
C LEU A 126 4.26 -19.66 15.21
N VAL A 127 3.05 -19.23 15.59
CA VAL A 127 2.21 -18.34 14.76
C VAL A 127 2.93 -17.01 14.49
N ALA A 128 3.54 -16.39 15.49
CA ALA A 128 4.31 -15.17 15.32
C ALA A 128 5.51 -15.35 14.37
N ALA A 129 6.23 -16.48 14.49
CA ALA A 129 7.34 -16.82 13.61
C ALA A 129 6.87 -17.03 12.15
N ILE A 130 5.77 -17.77 11.93
CA ILE A 130 5.16 -17.93 10.60
C ILE A 130 4.78 -16.57 10.02
N ILE A 131 4.17 -15.68 10.82
CA ILE A 131 3.81 -14.34 10.38
C ILE A 131 5.06 -13.54 9.99
N ALA A 132 6.12 -13.58 10.79
CA ALA A 132 7.38 -12.90 10.48
C ALA A 132 8.01 -13.42 9.17
N VAL A 133 7.95 -14.73 8.94
CA VAL A 133 8.39 -15.35 7.68
C VAL A 133 7.52 -14.90 6.50
N LEU A 134 6.19 -14.92 6.62
CA LEU A 134 5.28 -14.45 5.56
C LEU A 134 5.49 -12.96 5.25
N TRP A 135 5.81 -12.18 6.28
CA TRP A 135 6.22 -10.79 6.15
C TRP A 135 7.52 -10.63 5.35
N ALA A 136 8.58 -11.34 5.75
CA ALA A 136 9.86 -11.33 5.08
C ALA A 136 9.73 -11.81 3.62
N ALA A 137 8.88 -12.80 3.38
CA ALA A 137 8.57 -13.36 2.06
C ALA A 137 7.69 -12.44 1.19
N LYS A 138 7.24 -11.29 1.71
CA LYS A 138 6.33 -10.37 1.01
C LYS A 138 5.06 -11.09 0.51
N ALA A 139 4.51 -11.99 1.33
CA ALA A 139 3.31 -12.74 1.00
C ALA A 139 2.06 -11.83 0.87
N PHE A 140 2.06 -10.69 1.57
CA PHE A 140 0.98 -9.71 1.61
C PHE A 140 0.98 -8.72 0.44
N ARG A 141 1.25 -9.22 -0.77
CA ARG A 141 1.11 -8.43 -1.99
C ARG A 141 -0.36 -8.39 -2.40
N SER A 142 -0.83 -7.21 -2.76
CA SER A 142 -2.08 -7.01 -3.48
C SER A 142 -1.78 -6.62 -4.91
N ARG A 143 -2.68 -6.99 -5.82
CA ARG A 143 -2.64 -6.57 -7.22
C ARG A 143 -3.75 -5.56 -7.45
N LEU A 144 -3.38 -4.43 -8.01
CA LEU A 144 -4.30 -3.40 -8.48
C LEU A 144 -4.28 -3.46 -10.00
N THR A 145 -5.36 -3.98 -10.59
CA THR A 145 -5.52 -4.05 -12.04
C THR A 145 -6.38 -2.88 -12.48
N VAL A 146 -5.88 -2.10 -13.43
CA VAL A 146 -6.57 -0.95 -14.02
C VAL A 146 -6.89 -1.28 -15.47
N THR A 147 -8.18 -1.35 -15.76
CA THR A 147 -8.74 -1.55 -17.10
C THR A 147 -9.41 -0.25 -17.55
N GLN A 148 -9.90 -0.19 -18.79
CA GLN A 148 -10.68 0.96 -19.24
C GLN A 148 -12.02 1.08 -18.48
N GLU A 149 -12.61 -0.04 -18.09
CA GLU A 149 -13.92 -0.12 -17.44
C GLU A 149 -13.85 0.10 -15.93
N GLY A 150 -12.71 -0.15 -15.30
CA GLY A 150 -12.64 -0.17 -13.84
C GLY A 150 -11.26 -0.40 -13.23
N ILE A 151 -11.22 -0.21 -11.92
CA ILE A 151 -10.06 -0.54 -11.08
C ILE A 151 -10.44 -1.68 -10.13
N ALA A 152 -9.70 -2.77 -10.22
CA ALA A 152 -9.87 -3.95 -9.38
C ALA A 152 -8.69 -4.10 -8.41
N LEU A 153 -8.97 -4.12 -7.11
CA LEU A 153 -8.01 -4.55 -6.09
C LEU A 153 -8.27 -6.03 -5.77
N THR A 154 -7.27 -6.86 -6.03
CA THR A 154 -7.29 -8.31 -5.75
C THR A 154 -6.20 -8.65 -4.75
N HIS A 155 -6.60 -9.34 -3.67
CA HIS A 155 -5.69 -9.77 -2.62
C HIS A 155 -5.10 -11.15 -2.97
N ARG A 156 -3.79 -11.35 -2.84
CA ARG A 156 -3.11 -12.60 -3.28
C ARG A 156 -3.56 -13.85 -2.51
N MET A 157 -4.15 -13.69 -1.32
CA MET A 157 -4.75 -14.78 -0.55
C MET A 157 -6.20 -15.09 -0.95
N GLY A 158 -6.72 -14.51 -2.04
CA GLY A 158 -8.09 -14.76 -2.51
C GLY A 158 -9.20 -14.17 -1.63
N THR A 159 -8.84 -13.44 -0.56
CA THR A 159 -9.75 -12.92 0.46
C THR A 159 -10.59 -11.70 0.05
N GLY A 160 -10.81 -11.51 -1.26
CA GLY A 160 -11.73 -10.52 -1.79
C GLY A 160 -11.22 -9.83 -3.04
N ARG A 161 -12.17 -9.41 -3.87
CA ARG A 161 -11.97 -8.51 -5.01
C ARG A 161 -12.84 -7.29 -4.79
N ARG A 162 -12.27 -6.10 -4.89
CA ARG A 162 -13.04 -4.85 -4.91
C ARG A 162 -12.90 -4.23 -6.29
N LEU A 163 -14.02 -3.96 -6.93
CA LEU A 163 -14.10 -3.30 -8.22
C LEU A 163 -14.72 -1.92 -8.04
N VAL A 164 -14.07 -0.91 -8.58
CA VAL A 164 -14.60 0.46 -8.72
C VAL A 164 -14.69 0.74 -10.22
N PRO A 165 -15.89 0.99 -10.78
CA PRO A 165 -16.05 1.36 -12.19
C PRO A 165 -15.30 2.66 -12.50
N LEU A 166 -14.94 2.85 -13.77
CA LEU A 166 -14.43 4.12 -14.29
C LEU A 166 -15.39 4.68 -15.35
N PRO A 167 -15.54 6.01 -15.47
CA PRO A 167 -14.87 7.05 -14.68
C PRO A 167 -15.42 7.14 -13.24
N ALA A 168 -14.54 7.40 -12.29
CA ALA A 168 -14.90 7.54 -10.87
C ALA A 168 -14.34 8.83 -10.28
N ALA A 169 -14.93 9.27 -9.16
CA ALA A 169 -14.43 10.42 -8.43
C ALA A 169 -13.05 10.11 -7.82
N VAL A 170 -12.10 11.02 -8.02
CA VAL A 170 -10.76 10.92 -7.47
C VAL A 170 -10.59 11.93 -6.34
N GLU A 171 -10.31 11.44 -5.14
CA GLU A 171 -9.91 12.26 -4.00
C GLU A 171 -8.39 12.15 -3.78
N THR A 172 -7.73 13.25 -3.43
CA THR A 172 -6.33 13.22 -2.98
C THR A 172 -6.13 13.90 -1.63
N GLY A 173 -5.39 13.22 -0.76
CA GLY A 173 -5.10 13.72 0.58
C GLY A 173 -3.73 13.29 1.07
N THR A 174 -3.50 13.50 2.36
CA THR A 174 -2.23 13.25 3.02
C THR A 174 -2.37 12.09 4.01
N LEU A 175 -1.33 11.26 4.04
CA LEU A 175 -1.20 10.16 4.98
C LEU A 175 -0.44 10.63 6.22
N PHE A 176 -0.89 10.20 7.39
CA PHE A 176 -0.25 10.48 8.68
C PHE A 176 -0.03 9.20 9.46
N ILE A 177 1.15 9.13 10.09
CA ILE A 177 1.48 8.11 11.06
C ILE A 177 1.73 8.81 12.39
N ARG A 178 1.17 8.23 13.45
CA ARG A 178 1.49 8.63 14.82
C ARG A 178 2.85 8.04 15.16
N ARG A 179 3.81 8.89 15.52
CA ARG A 179 5.11 8.45 16.02
C ARG A 179 5.21 8.89 17.47
N ASP A 180 5.41 7.93 18.34
CA ASP A 180 5.69 8.21 19.73
C ASP A 180 7.15 8.65 19.82
N THR A 181 7.39 9.82 20.40
CA THR A 181 8.72 10.39 20.56
C THR A 181 9.28 9.93 21.91
N GLY A 182 9.86 8.73 21.94
CA GLY A 182 10.71 8.25 23.04
C GLY A 182 10.02 7.62 24.25
N ASN A 183 10.80 6.90 25.05
CA ASN A 183 10.39 6.13 26.24
C ASN A 183 9.89 7.00 27.42
N ASP A 184 10.02 8.33 27.36
CA ASP A 184 9.85 9.23 28.51
C ASP A 184 8.47 9.92 28.58
N GLY A 185 7.42 9.30 28.04
CA GLY A 185 6.06 9.84 28.13
C GLY A 185 5.80 11.08 27.25
N GLY A 186 6.62 11.29 26.22
CA GLY A 186 6.45 12.39 25.26
C GLY A 186 5.12 12.31 24.49
N ALA A 187 4.47 13.46 24.29
CA ALA A 187 3.23 13.55 23.53
C ALA A 187 3.43 13.03 22.10
N ALA A 188 2.55 12.13 21.67
CA ALA A 188 2.68 11.52 20.35
C ALA A 188 2.47 12.55 19.23
N VAL A 189 3.44 12.63 18.32
CA VAL A 189 3.42 13.58 17.21
C VAL A 189 2.88 12.89 15.95
N GLU A 190 1.92 13.54 15.29
CA GLU A 190 1.47 13.10 13.97
C GLU A 190 2.43 13.59 12.89
N ILE A 191 3.13 12.67 12.25
CA ILE A 191 4.07 12.97 11.19
C ILE A 191 3.44 12.61 9.85
N ARG A 192 3.60 13.51 8.87
CA ARG A 192 3.19 13.23 7.49
C ARG A 192 3.99 12.06 6.96
N SER A 193 3.31 10.98 6.58
CA SER A 193 3.91 9.74 6.10
C SER A 193 3.84 9.56 4.58
N GLY A 194 3.04 10.37 3.90
CA GLY A 194 2.89 10.27 2.44
C GLY A 194 1.68 11.01 1.90
N ALA A 195 1.24 10.60 0.70
CA ALA A 195 0.01 11.05 0.06
C ALA A 195 -0.83 9.83 -0.33
N TYR A 196 -2.10 10.06 -0.62
CA TYR A 196 -2.98 9.01 -1.12
C TYR A 196 -3.84 9.50 -2.28
N LEU A 197 -4.26 8.54 -3.11
CA LEU A 197 -5.35 8.66 -4.07
C LEU A 197 -6.47 7.73 -3.63
N ARG A 198 -7.69 8.26 -3.53
CA ARG A 198 -8.89 7.46 -3.29
C ARG A 198 -9.76 7.55 -4.52
N ILE A 199 -9.96 6.42 -5.17
CA ILE A 199 -10.85 6.29 -6.32
C ILE A 199 -12.14 5.69 -5.82
N GLY A 200 -13.26 6.36 -6.03
CA GLY A 200 -14.54 5.89 -5.50
C GLY A 200 -15.75 6.34 -6.29
N GLU A 201 -16.76 5.48 -6.23
CA GLU A 201 -18.09 5.70 -6.79
C GLU A 201 -19.12 5.21 -5.77
N GLY A 202 -19.92 6.14 -5.25
CA GLY A 202 -20.89 5.86 -4.19
C GLY A 202 -20.25 5.19 -2.96
N ARG A 203 -20.67 3.94 -2.66
CA ARG A 203 -20.19 3.16 -1.50
C ARG A 203 -18.90 2.39 -1.78
N ARG A 204 -18.45 2.29 -3.02
CA ARG A 204 -17.25 1.54 -3.41
C ARG A 204 -16.07 2.49 -3.51
N SER A 205 -14.98 2.18 -2.84
CA SER A 205 -13.75 2.98 -2.94
C SER A 205 -12.51 2.14 -2.71
N ILE A 206 -11.43 2.48 -3.41
CA ILE A 206 -10.08 1.95 -3.19
C ILE A 206 -9.18 3.13 -2.83
N THR A 207 -8.51 3.05 -1.68
CA THR A 207 -7.54 4.06 -1.23
C THR A 207 -6.12 3.53 -1.42
N VAL A 208 -5.38 4.17 -2.31
CA VAL A 208 -4.00 3.85 -2.67
C VAL A 208 -3.07 4.85 -2.01
N GLY A 209 -2.19 4.35 -1.14
CA GLY A 209 -1.14 5.11 -0.48
C GLY A 209 0.16 5.15 -1.27
N CYS A 210 0.91 6.23 -1.09
CA CYS A 210 2.29 6.35 -1.55
C CYS A 210 3.12 7.08 -0.47
N PRO A 211 4.07 6.37 0.19
CA PRO A 211 4.91 6.97 1.23
C PRO A 211 5.76 8.13 0.73
N HIS A 212 6.32 7.98 -0.47
CA HIS A 212 7.13 9.01 -1.13
C HIS A 212 6.27 9.77 -2.14
N ALA A 213 5.47 10.70 -1.62
CA ALA A 213 4.46 11.42 -2.38
C ALA A 213 5.01 12.04 -3.69
N THR A 214 4.38 11.72 -4.81
CA THR A 214 4.79 12.19 -6.15
C THR A 214 4.03 13.41 -6.65
N GLY A 215 3.40 14.16 -5.74
CA GLY A 215 2.88 15.50 -6.05
C GLY A 215 1.67 15.56 -6.97
N VAL A 216 0.71 14.62 -6.89
CA VAL A 216 -0.55 14.61 -7.70
C VAL A 216 -1.14 16.01 -7.92
N ARG A 217 -1.26 16.79 -6.84
CA ARG A 217 -1.84 18.15 -6.85
C ARG A 217 -1.11 19.15 -7.74
N LYS A 218 0.18 18.91 -8.04
CA LYS A 218 1.01 19.74 -8.91
C LYS A 218 0.89 19.38 -10.38
N HIS A 219 0.43 18.16 -10.67
CA HIS A 219 0.50 17.54 -11.98
C HIS A 219 -0.85 17.39 -12.64
N TRP A 220 -1.89 17.26 -11.84
CA TRP A 220 -3.21 16.89 -12.30
C TRP A 220 -4.27 17.80 -11.68
N VAL A 221 -5.38 17.93 -12.39
CA VAL A 221 -6.68 18.45 -11.94
C VAL A 221 -7.74 17.36 -12.15
N GLY A 222 -9.01 17.64 -11.80
CA GLY A 222 -10.08 16.65 -11.81
C GLY A 222 -10.19 15.81 -10.53
N TRP A 223 -9.44 16.18 -9.49
CA TRP A 223 -9.51 15.57 -8.16
C TRP A 223 -10.15 16.51 -7.13
N THR A 224 -10.66 15.95 -6.05
CA THR A 224 -11.17 16.70 -4.88
C THR A 224 -10.28 16.51 -3.65
N ALA A 225 -10.28 17.50 -2.74
CA ALA A 225 -9.46 17.44 -1.55
C ALA A 225 -10.02 16.41 -0.55
N GLY A 226 -9.23 15.38 -0.27
CA GLY A 226 -9.56 14.37 0.72
C GLY A 226 -9.13 14.72 2.15
N LYS A 227 -9.81 14.13 3.14
CA LYS A 227 -9.47 14.27 4.57
C LYS A 227 -8.09 13.66 4.89
N ARG A 228 -7.47 14.07 6.01
CA ARG A 228 -6.27 13.40 6.53
C ARG A 228 -6.61 11.93 6.86
N ARG A 229 -5.77 10.98 6.44
CA ARG A 229 -6.00 9.55 6.69
C ARG A 229 -4.82 8.89 7.38
N LYS A 230 -5.14 7.99 8.32
CA LYS A 230 -4.20 7.06 8.95
C LYS A 230 -4.23 5.67 8.30
N TRP A 231 -5.20 5.46 7.39
CA TRP A 231 -5.54 4.15 6.85
C TRP A 231 -5.77 4.22 5.34
N TRP A 232 -5.30 3.20 4.63
CA TRP A 232 -5.43 3.00 3.19
C TRP A 232 -5.42 1.50 2.88
N ASP A 233 -5.83 1.11 1.67
CA ASP A 233 -5.99 -0.29 1.28
C ASP A 233 -4.66 -0.90 0.79
N VAL A 234 -3.93 -0.17 -0.08
CA VAL A 234 -2.70 -0.65 -0.73
C VAL A 234 -1.64 0.45 -0.79
N ASP A 235 -0.38 0.10 -0.53
CA ASP A 235 0.77 0.98 -0.81
C ASP A 235 1.41 0.67 -2.15
N LEU A 236 1.63 1.71 -2.95
CA LEU A 236 2.41 1.64 -4.18
C LEU A 236 3.75 2.35 -4.03
N SER A 237 4.75 1.87 -4.80
CA SER A 237 5.98 2.61 -5.01
C SER A 237 5.71 3.93 -5.74
N ALA A 238 6.64 4.89 -5.66
CA ALA A 238 6.49 6.18 -6.33
C ALA A 238 6.23 6.02 -7.84
N ALA A 239 6.99 5.15 -8.52
CA ALA A 239 6.80 4.86 -9.95
C ALA A 239 5.43 4.24 -10.23
N ALA A 240 5.05 3.17 -9.53
CA ALA A 240 3.74 2.52 -9.70
C ALA A 240 2.57 3.48 -9.41
N PHE A 241 2.76 4.40 -8.47
CA PHE A 241 1.77 5.43 -8.15
C PHE A 241 1.67 6.50 -9.25
N VAL A 242 2.76 6.78 -9.99
CA VAL A 242 2.72 7.63 -11.20
C VAL A 242 2.07 6.88 -12.36
N GLU A 243 2.33 5.58 -12.53
CA GLU A 243 1.64 4.76 -13.54
C GLU A 243 0.12 4.76 -13.32
N LEU A 244 -0.33 4.63 -12.06
CA LEU A 244 -1.73 4.76 -11.71
C LEU A 244 -2.31 6.13 -12.11
N GLN A 245 -1.57 7.22 -11.91
CA GLN A 245 -2.02 8.56 -12.29
C GLN A 245 -2.21 8.68 -13.80
N TYR A 246 -1.26 8.17 -14.59
CA TYR A 246 -1.38 8.17 -16.05
C TYR A 246 -2.56 7.32 -16.52
N ALA A 247 -2.78 6.15 -15.93
CA ALA A 247 -3.93 5.30 -16.26
C ALA A 247 -5.26 6.01 -15.93
N LEU A 248 -5.36 6.65 -14.76
CA LEU A 248 -6.53 7.45 -14.40
C LEU A 248 -6.74 8.63 -15.35
N ALA A 249 -5.67 9.26 -15.83
CA ALA A 249 -5.76 10.33 -16.80
C ALA A 249 -6.21 9.83 -18.19
N GLU A 250 -5.81 8.61 -18.59
CA GLU A 250 -6.30 7.96 -19.82
C GLU A 250 -7.78 7.62 -19.72
N SER A 251 -8.26 7.19 -18.55
CA SER A 251 -9.69 6.96 -18.26
C SER A 251 -10.50 8.24 -18.01
N GLY A 252 -9.92 9.43 -18.29
CA GLY A 252 -10.61 10.72 -18.14
C GLY A 252 -10.87 11.18 -16.70
N CYS A 253 -10.34 10.48 -15.70
CA CYS A 253 -10.53 10.81 -14.28
C CYS A 253 -9.59 11.93 -13.81
N LEU A 254 -8.48 12.15 -14.53
CA LEU A 254 -7.50 13.19 -14.25
C LEU A 254 -7.14 13.93 -15.55
N VAL A 255 -6.87 15.23 -15.42
CA VAL A 255 -6.44 16.08 -16.54
C VAL A 255 -5.13 16.76 -16.14
N PRO A 256 -4.15 16.97 -17.04
CA PRO A 256 -2.92 17.70 -16.69
C PRO A 256 -3.23 19.09 -16.13
N ALA A 257 -2.50 19.49 -15.10
CA ALA A 257 -2.50 20.88 -14.64
C ALA A 257 -1.71 21.74 -15.63
N SER A 258 -2.30 22.83 -16.08
CA SER A 258 -1.68 23.87 -16.90
C SER A 258 -0.58 24.60 -16.12
#